data_AF-A0A536VTB3-F1
#
_entry.id   AF-A0A536VTB3-F1
#
_cell.length_a   1.000
_cell.length_b   1.000
_cell.length_c   1.000
_cell.angle_alpha   90.00
_cell.angle_beta   90.00
_cell.angle_gamma   90.00
#
_symmetry.space_group_name_H-M   'P 1'
#
loop_
_entity.id
_entity.type
_entity.pdbx_description
1 polymer ?
#
loop_
_entity_poly.entity_id
_entity_poly.type
_entity_poly.pdbx_seq_one_letter_code
_entity_poly.pdbx_strand_id
1 'polypeptide(L)' 'MPNPAFVHLRLHSEFSITDGIVRIDEAVARAAADGMPALAITDLANV' A
#
# COMPACT_ATOMS: atom_id res chain seq x y z
N MET A 1 -17.25 -19.53 -5.63
CA MET A 1 -16.70 -18.73 -4.51
C MET A 1 -15.83 -17.63 -5.12
N PRO A 2 -15.85 -16.39 -4.61
CA PRO A 2 -14.89 -15.39 -5.10
C PRO A 2 -13.47 -15.91 -4.88
N ASN A 3 -12.60 -15.74 -5.88
CA ASN A 3 -11.19 -16.06 -5.75
C ASN A 3 -10.62 -15.19 -4.62
N PRO A 4 -9.78 -15.70 -3.69
CA PRO A 4 -9.22 -14.88 -2.65
C PRO A 4 -8.39 -13.75 -3.28
N ALA A 5 -8.82 -12.51 -3.05
CA ALA A 5 -8.09 -11.33 -3.49
C ALA A 5 -6.85 -11.16 -2.61
N PHE A 6 -5.68 -11.00 -3.24
CA PHE A 6 -4.47 -10.62 -2.51
C PHE A 6 -4.52 -9.13 -2.19
N VAL A 7 -4.22 -8.77 -0.94
CA VAL A 7 -4.23 -7.40 -0.44
C VAL A 7 -2.97 -7.16 0.37
N HIS A 8 -2.24 -6.09 0.04
CA HIS A 8 -1.12 -5.64 0.85
C HIS A 8 -1.61 -4.97 2.13
N LEU A 9 -1.35 -5.61 3.27
CA LEU A 9 -1.71 -5.10 4.60
C LEU A 9 -0.54 -4.42 5.32
N ARG A 10 0.62 -4.34 4.67
CA ARG A 10 1.83 -3.69 5.18
C ARG A 10 2.61 -3.10 4.02
N LEU A 11 2.62 -1.77 3.94
CA LEU A 11 3.35 -1.00 2.94
C LEU A 11 3.87 0.27 3.61
N HIS A 12 5.14 0.60 3.37
CA HIS A 12 5.78 1.80 3.89
C HIS A 12 5.92 2.81 2.75
N SER A 13 5.32 3.97 2.94
CA SER A 13 5.32 5.12 2.04
C SER A 13 6.55 6.00 2.22
N GLU A 14 6.63 7.07 1.44
CA GLU A 14 7.58 8.17 1.57
C GLU A 14 7.58 8.84 2.96
N PHE A 15 6.55 8.63 3.79
CA PHE A 15 6.49 9.11 5.17
C PHE A 15 7.15 8.16 6.19
N SER A 16 7.49 6.93 5.81
CA SER A 16 8.35 6.07 6.63
C SER A 16 9.82 6.43 6.40
N ILE A 17 10.29 7.49 7.06
CA ILE A 17 11.60 8.13 6.83
C ILE A 17 12.77 7.14 6.86
N THR A 18 12.69 6.10 7.69
CA THR A 18 13.76 5.12 7.87
C THR A 18 13.89 4.12 6.73
N ASP A 19 12.80 3.77 6.06
CA ASP A 19 12.75 2.58 5.21
C ASP A 19 11.72 2.63 4.05
N GLY A 20 11.03 3.73 3.85
CA GLY A 20 10.03 3.93 2.80
C GLY A 20 10.42 4.99 1.80
N ILE A 21 10.21 4.69 0.51
CA ILE A 21 10.49 5.59 -0.63
C ILE A 21 9.31 5.66 -1.62
N VAL A 22 8.21 4.97 -1.31
CA VAL A 22 7.08 4.80 -2.22
C VAL A 22 6.08 5.94 -2.04
N ARG A 23 5.75 6.65 -3.12
CA ARG A 23 4.79 7.76 -3.04
C ARG A 23 3.36 7.25 -2.90
N ILE A 24 2.55 7.86 -2.04
CA ILE A 24 1.19 7.35 -1.75
C ILE A 24 0.32 7.32 -3.02
N ASP A 25 0.30 8.41 -3.78
CA ASP A 25 -0.51 8.50 -5.01
C ASP A 25 -0.14 7.42 -6.03
N GLU A 26 1.15 7.13 -6.17
CA GLU A 26 1.67 6.12 -7.09
C GLU A 26 1.35 4.70 -6.61
N ALA A 27 1.44 4.44 -5.30
CA ALA A 27 1.04 3.17 -4.70
C ALA A 27 -0.46 2.89 -4.89
N VAL A 28 -1.31 3.89 -4.66
CA VAL A 28 -2.76 3.77 -4.85
C VAL A 28 -3.10 3.52 -6.32
N ALA A 29 -2.50 4.28 -7.24
CA ALA A 29 -2.69 4.08 -8.67
C ALA A 29 -2.27 2.67 -9.12
N ARG A 30 -1.16 2.15 -8.57
CA ARG A 30 -0.69 0.80 -8.87
C ARG A 30 -1.60 -0.28 -8.31
N ALA A 31 -2.04 -0.17 -7.06
CA ALA A 31 -2.96 -1.12 -6.45
C ALA A 31 -4.29 -1.20 -7.23
N ALA A 32 -4.81 -0.06 -7.68
CA ALA A 32 -6.00 -0.01 -8.53
C ALA A 32 -5.77 -0.69 -9.89
N ALA A 33 -4.62 -0.43 -10.54
CA ALA A 33 -4.26 -1.06 -11.80
C ALA A 33 -4.09 -2.59 -11.69
N ASP A 34 -3.61 -3.07 -10.54
CA ASP A 34 -3.44 -4.49 -10.24
C ASP A 34 -4.75 -5.17 -9.78
N GLY A 35 -5.87 -4.43 -9.74
CA GLY A 35 -7.18 -4.96 -9.34
C GLY A 35 -7.30 -5.29 -7.85
N MET A 36 -6.44 -4.69 -7.01
CA MET A 36 -6.52 -4.86 -5.56
C MET A 36 -7.71 -4.05 -5.00
N PRO A 37 -8.63 -4.68 -4.26
CA PRO A 37 -9.82 -3.99 -3.75
C PRO A 37 -9.51 -3.05 -2.57
N ALA A 38 -8.33 -3.17 -1.96
CA ALA A 38 -7.89 -2.38 -0.83
C ALA A 38 -6.35 -2.34 -0.78
N LEU A 39 -5.81 -1.36 -0.03
CA LEU A 39 -4.38 -1.21 0.25
C LEU A 39 -4.22 -0.60 1.64
N ALA A 40 -3.32 -1.15 2.48
CA ALA A 40 -2.96 -0.55 3.76
C ALA A 40 -1.61 0.18 3.67
N ILE A 41 -1.54 1.37 4.27
CA ILE A 41 -0.28 2.08 4.55
C ILE A 41 -0.02 1.93 6.05
N THR A 42 1.20 1.50 6.41
CA THR A 42 1.58 1.16 7.77
C THR A 42 2.97 1.72 8.06
N ASP A 43 3.09 3.03 7.96
CA ASP A 43 4.36 3.72 8.15
C ASP A 43 4.86 3.65 9.59
N LEU A 44 6.18 3.78 9.76
CA LEU A 44 6.79 3.67 11.07
C LEU A 44 6.46 4.89 11.93
N ALA A 45 5.71 4.65 13.01
CA ALA A 45 5.42 5.61 14.08
C ALA A 45 4.75 6.93 13.60
N ASN A 46 3.94 6.87 12.55
CA ASN A 46 3.13 7.98 12.06
C ASN A 46 1.76 7.52 11.54
N VAL A 47 0.95 8.47 11.05
CA VAL A 47 -0.42 8.27 10.52
C VAL A 47 -0.52 8.92 9.15
#